data_AF-A0A2H0GSA5-F1
#
_entry.id   AF-A0A2H0GSA5-F1
#
_cell.length_a   1.000
_cell.length_b   1.000
_cell.length_c   1.000
_cell.angle_alpha   90.00
_cell.angle_beta   90.00
_cell.angle_gamma   90.00
#
_symmetry.space_group_name_H-M   'P 1'
#
loop_
_entity.id
_entity.type
_entity.pdbx_description
1 polymer ?
#
loop_
_entity_poly.entity_id
_entity_poly.type
_entity_poly.pdbx_seq_one_letter_code
_entity_poly.pdbx_strand_id
1 'polypeptide(L)'
;MTFKSVVGIAQKLNPRIRGWINYYGKYRISNLHSVFKLVNLRLVRWARIRYKRYKTSIKRAYKWLTRVQQQYPYLFYHWQLGFLS
;
A
#
# COMPACT_ATOMS: atom_id res chain seq x y z
N MET A 1 1.69 4.11 -17.01
CA MET A 1 1.46 2.67 -16.75
C MET A 1 0.32 2.52 -15.74
N THR A 2 -0.85 2.07 -16.17
CA THR A 2 -2.01 1.87 -15.29
C THR A 2 -2.11 0.38 -14.96
N PHE A 3 -1.78 -0.01 -13.73
CA PHE A 3 -1.86 -1.42 -13.32
C PHE A 3 -3.33 -1.91 -13.39
N LYS A 4 -3.53 -3.12 -13.92
CA LYS A 4 -4.87 -3.71 -14.10
C LYS A 4 -5.50 -4.18 -12.78
N SER A 5 -4.68 -4.52 -11.77
CA SER A 5 -5.08 -5.02 -10.46
C SER A 5 -4.12 -4.56 -9.35
N VAL A 6 -4.58 -4.64 -8.09
CA VAL A 6 -3.74 -4.34 -6.91
C VAL A 6 -2.61 -5.35 -6.74
N VAL A 7 -2.83 -6.60 -7.17
CA VAL A 7 -1.82 -7.66 -7.20
C VAL A 7 -0.67 -7.30 -8.15
N GLY A 8 -0.97 -6.77 -9.34
CA GLY A 8 0.06 -6.30 -10.27
C GLY A 8 0.90 -5.14 -9.70
N ILE A 9 0.29 -4.26 -8.89
CA ILE A 9 1.02 -3.21 -8.18
C ILE A 9 1.96 -3.84 -7.15
N ALA A 10 1.46 -4.77 -6.34
CA ALA A 10 2.21 -5.45 -5.32
C ALA A 10 3.43 -6.20 -5.89
N GLN A 11 3.25 -6.97 -6.96
CA GLN A 11 4.34 -7.66 -7.65
C GLN A 11 5.47 -6.71 -8.08
N LYS A 12 5.12 -5.52 -8.57
CA LYS A 12 6.12 -4.53 -9.00
C LYS A 12 6.79 -3.79 -7.84
N LEU A 13 6.06 -3.53 -6.76
CA LEU A 13 6.56 -2.73 -5.63
C LEU A 13 7.27 -3.56 -4.56
N ASN A 14 6.87 -4.81 -4.33
CA ASN A 14 7.39 -5.64 -3.25
C ASN A 14 8.93 -5.78 -3.24
N PRO A 15 9.62 -5.99 -4.39
CA PRO A 15 11.08 -6.01 -4.40
C PRO A 15 11.72 -4.70 -3.91
N ARG A 16 11.14 -3.55 -4.28
CA ARG A 16 11.62 -2.23 -3.86
C ARG A 16 11.34 -1.97 -2.38
N ILE A 17 10.15 -2.34 -1.92
CA ILE A 17 9.74 -2.23 -0.52
C ILE A 17 10.68 -3.04 0.38
N ARG A 18 11.01 -4.28 0.00
CA ARG A 18 12.00 -5.12 0.69
C ARG A 18 13.36 -4.44 0.77
N GLY A 19 13.85 -3.90 -0.35
CA GLY A 19 15.11 -3.15 -0.39
C GLY A 19 15.13 -1.97 0.56
N TRP A 20 14.07 -1.16 0.59
CA TRP A 20 13.97 -0.03 1.51
C TRP A 20 13.94 -0.44 2.97
N ILE A 21 13.23 -1.51 3.33
CA ILE A 21 13.20 -2.03 4.70
C ILE A 21 14.57 -2.58 5.10
N ASN A 22 15.21 -3.36 4.23
CA ASN A 22 16.52 -3.92 4.53
C ASN A 22 17.59 -2.83 4.70
N TYR A 23 17.51 -1.76 3.91
CA TYR A 23 18.47 -0.66 3.95
C TYR A 23 18.21 0.34 5.10
N TYR A 24 16.97 0.83 5.23
CA TYR A 24 16.64 1.89 6.18
C TYR A 24 16.11 1.37 7.53
N GLY A 25 15.66 0.11 7.60
CA GLY A 25 15.01 -0.46 8.79
C GLY A 25 15.93 -0.60 9.99
N LYS A 26 17.25 -0.72 9.79
CA LYS A 26 18.22 -0.80 10.90
C LYS A 26 18.42 0.54 11.63
N TYR A 27 18.24 1.66 10.94
CA TYR A 27 18.67 2.97 11.44
C TYR A 27 17.52 3.95 11.68
N ARG A 28 16.46 3.92 10.86
CA ARG A 28 15.35 4.89 10.92
C ARG A 28 14.01 4.28 10.52
N ILE A 29 13.44 3.45 11.41
CA ILE A 29 12.11 2.85 11.23
C ILE A 29 11.00 3.92 11.12
N SER A 30 11.09 5.01 11.90
CA SER A 30 10.11 6.11 11.87
C SER A 30 9.98 6.77 10.50
N ASN A 31 11.09 6.92 9.76
CA ASN A 31 11.06 7.45 8.39
C ASN A 31 10.33 6.50 7.42
N LEU A 32 10.44 5.18 7.63
CA LEU A 32 9.74 4.19 6.84
C LEU A 32 8.22 4.25 7.03
N HIS A 33 7.73 4.61 8.22
CA HIS A 33 6.29 4.83 8.42
C HIS A 33 5.73 5.89 7.47
N SER A 34 6.38 7.05 7.36
CA SER A 34 5.95 8.12 6.45
C SER A 34 5.97 7.69 4.98
N VAL A 35 6.99 6.93 4.57
CA VAL A 35 7.10 6.38 3.21
C VAL A 35 5.95 5.41 2.93
N PHE A 36 5.69 4.46 3.83
CA PHE A 36 4.62 3.47 3.62
C PHE A 36 3.23 4.07 3.74
N LYS A 37 3.04 5.11 4.54
CA LYS A 37 1.81 5.92 4.54
C LYS A 37 1.57 6.57 3.17
N LEU A 38 2.61 7.09 2.53
CA LEU A 38 2.52 7.63 1.17
C LEU A 38 2.19 6.55 0.13
N VAL A 39 2.78 5.35 0.26
CA VAL A 39 2.45 4.19 -0.59
C VAL A 39 0.97 3.83 -0.44
N ASN A 40 0.47 3.70 0.79
CA ASN A 40 -0.93 3.40 1.09
C ASN A 40 -1.86 4.48 0.53
N LEU A 41 -1.53 5.77 0.69
CA LEU A 41 -2.28 6.87 0.09
C LEU A 41 -2.34 6.78 -1.44
N ARG A 42 -1.23 6.42 -2.09
CA ARG A 42 -1.19 6.21 -3.55
C ARG A 42 -2.05 5.01 -3.97
N LEU A 43 -2.08 3.93 -3.20
CA LEU A 43 -2.98 2.80 -3.44
C LEU A 43 -4.47 3.21 -3.34
N VAL A 44 -4.82 4.01 -2.33
CA VAL A 44 -6.17 4.57 -2.17
C VAL A 44 -6.54 5.44 -3.38
N ARG A 45 -5.65 6.34 -3.81
CA ARG A 45 -5.87 7.18 -5.01
C ARG A 45 -6.04 6.33 -6.27
N TRP A 46 -5.18 5.33 -6.46
CA TRP A 46 -5.30 4.38 -7.57
C TRP A 46 -6.66 3.67 -7.56
N ALA A 47 -7.11 3.20 -6.39
CA ALA A 47 -8.39 2.51 -6.26
C ALA A 47 -9.59 3.42 -6.57
N ARG A 48 -9.51 4.72 -6.24
CA ARG A 48 -10.55 5.70 -6.61
C ARG A 48 -10.65 5.92 -8.11
N ILE A 49 -9.51 5.94 -8.80
CA ILE A 49 -9.46 6.07 -10.26
C ILE A 49 -9.95 4.77 -10.93
N ARG A 50 -9.56 3.61 -10.39
CA ARG A 50 -9.85 2.31 -10.98
C ARG A 50 -11.30 1.86 -10.77
N TYR A 51 -11.85 2.06 -9.58
CA TYR A 51 -13.17 1.56 -9.21
C TYR A 51 -14.17 2.70 -9.05
N LYS A 52 -15.13 2.78 -9.98
CA LYS A 52 -16.19 3.82 -9.99
C LYS A 52 -16.89 3.96 -8.63
N ARG A 53 -17.12 2.85 -7.91
CA ARG A 53 -17.73 2.81 -6.56
C ARG A 53 -16.98 3.54 -5.44
N TYR A 54 -15.72 3.92 -5.66
CA TYR A 54 -14.92 4.68 -4.69
C TYR A 54 -14.56 6.09 -5.16
N LYS A 55 -14.96 6.47 -6.38
CA LYS A 55 -14.58 7.74 -7.01
C LYS A 55 -14.90 8.95 -6.12
N THR A 56 -16.08 8.99 -5.51
CA THR A 56 -16.60 10.14 -4.75
C THR A 56 -16.26 10.14 -3.27
N SER A 57 -15.77 9.03 -2.70
CA SER A 57 -15.52 8.94 -1.25
C SER A 57 -14.15 8.35 -0.95
N ILE A 58 -13.26 9.21 -0.44
CA ILE A 58 -11.95 8.79 0.03
C ILE A 58 -12.06 7.82 1.23
N LYS A 59 -13.04 8.03 2.12
CA LYS A 59 -13.31 7.14 3.25
C LYS A 59 -13.67 5.72 2.80
N ARG A 60 -14.47 5.57 1.74
CA ARG A 60 -14.80 4.26 1.16
C ARG A 60 -13.58 3.59 0.52
N ALA A 61 -12.70 4.38 -0.10
CA ALA A 61 -11.45 3.89 -0.68
C ALA A 61 -10.44 3.43 0.40
N TYR A 62 -10.35 4.14 1.53
CA TYR A 62 -9.59 3.67 2.69
C TYR A 62 -10.18 2.38 3.26
N LYS A 63 -11.51 2.32 3.47
CA LYS A 63 -12.17 1.08 3.91
C LYS A 63 -11.92 -0.08 2.95
N TRP A 64 -11.84 0.17 1.65
CA TRP A 64 -11.43 -0.83 0.66
C TRP A 64 -10.00 -1.31 0.91
N LEU A 65 -9.04 -0.40 1.10
CA LEU A 65 -7.65 -0.77 1.37
C LEU A 65 -7.54 -1.61 2.64
N THR A 66 -8.20 -1.20 3.73
CA THR A 66 -8.25 -1.94 5.00
C THR A 66 -8.81 -3.35 4.80
N ARG A 67 -9.89 -3.51 4.03
CA ARG A 67 -10.45 -4.83 3.71
C ARG A 67 -9.48 -5.69 2.91
N VAL A 68 -8.79 -5.12 1.91
CA VAL A 68 -7.79 -5.84 1.12
C VAL A 68 -6.63 -6.28 2.01
N GLN A 69 -6.17 -5.43 2.93
CA GLN A 69 -5.12 -5.77 3.88
C GLN A 69 -5.55 -6.89 4.84
N GLN A 70 -6.79 -6.88 5.32
CA GLN A 70 -7.33 -7.93 6.18
C GLN A 70 -7.46 -9.27 5.44
N GLN A 71 -7.92 -9.25 4.19
CA GLN A 71 -8.09 -10.47 3.37
C GLN A 71 -6.75 -11.03 2.87
N TYR A 72 -5.80 -10.15 2.54
CA TYR A 72 -4.52 -10.52 1.94
C TYR A 72 -3.37 -9.79 2.65
N PRO A 73 -3.08 -10.13 3.92
CA PRO A 73 -2.06 -9.42 4.72
C PRO A 73 -0.65 -9.55 4.13
N TYR A 74 -0.39 -10.60 3.34
CA TYR A 74 0.89 -10.87 2.68
C TYR A 74 1.03 -10.21 1.30
N LEU A 75 0.02 -9.48 0.83
CA LEU A 75 0.03 -8.90 -0.52
C LEU A 75 1.14 -7.86 -0.68
N PHE A 76 1.31 -6.98 0.31
CA PHE A 76 2.43 -6.05 0.36
C PHE A 76 3.33 -6.37 1.55
N TYR A 77 4.64 -6.40 1.32
CA TYR A 77 5.61 -6.78 2.35
C TYR A 77 5.56 -5.87 3.59
N HIS A 78 5.32 -4.57 3.43
CA HIS A 78 5.24 -3.64 4.56
C HIS A 78 3.99 -3.80 5.42
N TRP A 79 2.93 -4.44 4.91
CA TRP A 79 1.71 -4.68 5.71
C TRP A 79 1.96 -5.68 6.84
N GLN A 80 2.85 -6.65 6.63
CA GLN A 80 3.21 -7.65 7.63
C GLN A 80 4.01 -7.06 8.80
N LEU A 81 4.71 -5.95 8.56
CA LEU A 81 5.61 -5.32 9.53
C LEU A 81 4.90 -4.29 10.41
N GLY A 82 3.58 -4.20 10.34
CA GLY A 82 2.81 -3.28 11.16
C GLY A 82 2.98 -1.81 10.78
N PHE A 83 3.51 -1.50 9.58
CA PHE A 83 3.48 -0.15 9.01
C PHE A 83 2.03 0.20 8.63
N LEU A 84 1.22 0.50 9.65
CA LEU A 84 -0.20 0.79 9.57
C LEU A 84 -0.49 2.08 8.80
N SER A 85 -1.70 2.12 8.23
CA SER A 85 -2.33 3.22 7.49
C SER A 85 -2.70 4.41 8.37
#